data_AF-A0A8T4WR37-F1
#
_entry.id   AF-A0A8T4WR37-F1
#
_cell.length_a   1.000
_cell.length_b   1.000
_cell.length_c   1.000
_cell.angle_alpha   90.00
_cell.angle_beta   90.00
_cell.angle_gamma   90.00
#
_symmetry.space_group_name_H-M   'P 1'
#
loop_
_entity.id
_entity.type
_entity.pdbx_description
1 polymer ?
#
loop_
_entity_poly.entity_id
_entity_poly.type
_entity_poly.pdbx_seq_one_letter_code
_entity_poly.pdbx_strand_id
1 'polypeptide(L)' 'MNKSGVVLLVFCVLIAPSSITLHAEKNSVSNTIYVDDDNIDGPWDGSIEHPFQYIQDGINAASQN' A
#
# COMPACT_ATOMS: atom_id res chain seq x y z
N MET A 1 -4.72 36.20 -34.65
CA MET A 1 -4.99 35.69 -33.29
C MET A 1 -5.38 36.88 -32.43
N ASN A 2 -6.63 36.95 -31.98
CA ASN A 2 -7.12 38.10 -31.22
C ASN A 2 -6.57 38.04 -29.79
N LYS A 3 -6.20 39.19 -29.22
CA LYS A 3 -5.63 39.27 -27.87
C LYS A 3 -6.54 38.60 -26.82
N SER A 4 -7.84 38.61 -27.06
CA SER A 4 -8.85 37.90 -26.27
C SER A 4 -8.74 36.37 -26.30
N GLY A 5 -8.37 35.76 -27.44
CA GLY A 5 -8.21 34.31 -27.55
C GLY A 5 -6.96 33.79 -26.83
N VAL A 6 -5.90 34.61 -26.77
CA VAL A 6 -4.68 34.28 -26.01
C VAL A 6 -4.93 34.37 -24.51
N VAL A 7 -5.70 35.37 -24.05
CA VAL A 7 -6.05 35.53 -22.62
C VAL A 7 -6.93 34.38 -22.12
N LEU A 8 -7.88 33.89 -22.93
CA LEU A 8 -8.75 32.76 -22.57
C LEU A 8 -7.96 31.44 -22.45
N LEU A 9 -7.02 31.18 -23.35
CA LEU A 9 -6.15 30.00 -23.32
C LEU A 9 -5.25 29.96 -22.08
N VAL A 10 -4.69 31.11 -21.69
CA VAL A 10 -3.85 31.21 -20.47
C VAL A 10 -4.66 30.95 -19.21
N PHE A 11 -5.92 31.39 -19.16
CA PHE A 11 -6.80 31.16 -18.01
C PHE A 11 -7.24 29.68 -17.87
N CYS A 12 -7.45 28.98 -19.00
CA CYS A 12 -7.80 27.55 -18.97
C CYS A 12 -6.63 26.64 -18.56
N VAL A 13 -5.39 27.04 -18.81
CA VAL A 13 -4.19 26.25 -18.45
C VAL A 13 -3.80 26.45 -16.97
N LEU A 14 -4.17 27.58 -16.35
CA LEU A 14 -3.84 27.89 -14.95
C LEU A 14 -4.85 27.32 -13.93
N ILE A 15 -5.98 26.76 -14.39
CA ILE A 15 -7.02 26.12 -13.54
C ILE A 15 -7.10 24.60 -13.81
N ALA A 16 -6.11 24.04 -14.53
CA ALA A 16 -5.96 22.59 -14.64
C ALA A 16 -5.21 22.07 -13.39
N PRO A 17 -5.68 20.98 -12.79
CA PRO A 17 -5.82 20.84 -11.34
C PRO A 17 -4.50 20.58 -10.63
N SER A 18 -4.31 21.26 -9.49
CA SER A 18 -3.24 21.06 -8.52
C SER A 18 -3.27 19.70 -7.79
N SER A 19 -3.80 18.65 -8.41
CA SER A 19 -4.08 17.38 -7.73
C SER A 19 -3.81 16.16 -8.59
N ILE A 20 -2.80 16.20 -9.47
CA ILE A 20 -2.14 14.94 -9.84
C ILE A 20 -1.19 14.62 -8.68
N THR A 21 -1.75 14.22 -7.55
CA THR A 21 -0.98 13.50 -6.55
C THR A 21 -0.69 12.14 -7.18
N LEU A 22 0.53 11.98 -7.70
CA LEU A 22 1.04 10.68 -8.10
C LEU A 22 1.06 9.80 -6.85
N HIS A 23 -0.03 9.12 -6.56
CA HIS A 23 -0.02 8.03 -5.61
C HIS A 23 0.78 6.94 -6.31
N ALA A 24 2.03 6.75 -5.89
CA ALA A 24 2.69 5.48 -6.10
C ALA A 24 1.71 4.45 -5.56
N GLU A 25 1.11 3.68 -6.47
CA GLU A 25 0.39 2.47 -6.13
C GLU A 25 1.37 1.66 -5.28
N LYS A 26 1.17 1.65 -3.95
CA LYS A 26 1.80 0.67 -3.09
C LYS A 26 1.25 -0.62 -3.63
N ASN A 27 2.03 -1.30 -4.46
CA ASN A 27 1.71 -2.62 -4.96
C ASN A 27 1.63 -3.46 -3.69
N SER A 28 0.40 -3.66 -3.21
CA SER A 28 0.12 -4.32 -1.94
C SER A 28 0.50 -5.77 -2.15
N VAL A 29 1.78 -6.09 -1.97
CA VAL A 29 2.21 -7.47 -1.86
C VAL A 29 1.38 -8.03 -0.71
N SER A 30 0.45 -8.92 -1.05
CA SER A 30 -0.38 -9.59 -0.06
C SER A 30 0.56 -10.38 0.84
N ASN A 31 0.80 -9.86 2.04
CA ASN A 31 1.62 -10.52 3.02
C ASN A 31 0.77 -11.61 3.68
N THR A 32 0.99 -12.87 3.26
CA THR A 32 0.31 -14.02 3.86
C THR A 32 1.08 -14.43 5.11
N ILE A 33 0.38 -14.57 6.23
CA ILE A 33 0.95 -14.97 7.52
C ILE A 33 0.42 -16.37 7.85
N TYR A 34 1.33 -17.30 8.16
CA TYR A 34 1.02 -18.69 8.47
C TYR A 34 1.03 -18.93 9.98
N VAL A 35 0.10 -19.77 10.45
CA VAL A 35 -0.02 -20.22 11.84
C VAL A 35 -0.20 -21.74 11.83
N ASP A 36 0.55 -22.44 12.68
CA ASP A 36 0.56 -23.89 12.83
C ASP A 36 0.79 -24.23 14.31
N ASP A 37 -0.23 -24.77 14.98
CA ASP A 37 -0.15 -25.10 16.41
C ASP A 37 0.76 -26.28 16.73
N ASP A 38 1.08 -27.11 15.72
CA ASP A 38 2.04 -28.21 15.83
C ASP A 38 3.51 -27.74 15.69
N ASN A 39 3.76 -26.48 15.27
CA ASN A 39 5.12 -25.92 15.22
C ASN A 39 5.66 -25.54 16.62
N ILE A 40 6.01 -26.56 17.41
CA ILE A 40 6.55 -26.41 18.77
C ILE A 40 8.06 -26.11 18.81
N ASP A 41 8.77 -26.34 17.70
CA ASP A 41 10.23 -26.27 17.64
C ASP A 41 10.74 -24.85 17.29
N GLY A 42 9.90 -24.05 16.64
CA GLY A 42 10.27 -22.73 16.13
C GLY A 42 11.38 -22.79 15.06
N PRO A 43 11.92 -21.63 14.62
CA PRO A 43 11.49 -20.28 14.95
C PRO A 43 10.04 -19.99 14.47
N TRP A 44 9.49 -18.86 14.93
CA TRP A 44 8.12 -18.42 14.65
C TRP A 44 8.15 -17.04 14.01
N ASP A 45 8.29 -16.96 12.69
CA ASP A 45 8.33 -15.69 11.95
C ASP A 45 7.10 -15.46 11.05
N GLY A 46 6.20 -16.44 10.97
CA GLY A 46 4.97 -16.37 10.20
C GLY A 46 5.13 -16.69 8.72
N SER A 47 6.33 -17.09 8.28
CA SER A 47 6.56 -17.67 6.95
C SER A 47 5.96 -19.06 6.83
N ILE A 48 5.93 -19.60 5.61
CA ILE A 48 5.48 -20.97 5.36
C ILE A 48 6.46 -22.01 5.94
N GLU A 49 7.75 -21.69 6.01
CA GLU A 49 8.79 -22.54 6.62
C GLU A 49 8.78 -22.49 8.15
N HIS A 50 8.37 -21.35 8.72
CA HIS A 50 8.42 -21.06 10.15
C HIS A 50 7.12 -20.37 10.64
N PRO A 51 5.96 -21.07 10.53
CA PRO A 51 4.66 -20.51 10.92
C PRO A 51 4.61 -20.16 12.41
N PHE A 52 3.79 -19.17 12.79
CA PHE A 52 3.58 -18.87 14.20
C PHE A 52 2.88 -20.03 14.91
N GLN A 53 3.23 -20.28 16.18
CA GLN A 53 2.54 -21.30 16.98
C GLN A 53 1.14 -20.84 17.42
N TYR A 54 0.98 -19.57 17.80
CA TYR A 54 -0.28 -19.06 18.33
C TYR A 54 -0.98 -18.11 17.36
N ILE A 55 -2.29 -18.24 17.25
CA ILE A 55 -3.14 -17.36 16.44
C ILE A 55 -2.91 -15.88 16.79
N GLN A 56 -2.70 -15.56 18.08
CA GLN A 56 -2.48 -14.20 18.52
C GLN A 56 -1.19 -13.59 17.93
N ASP A 57 -0.15 -14.38 17.70
CA ASP A 57 1.09 -13.88 17.08
C ASP A 57 0.86 -13.53 15.61
N GLY A 58 0.08 -14.35 14.90
CA GLY A 58 -0.36 -14.03 13.54
C GLY A 58 -1.18 -12.73 13.47
N ILE A 59 -2.11 -12.51 14.42
CA ILE A 59 -2.88 -11.26 14.53
C ILE A 59 -1.96 -10.07 14.81
N ASN A 60 -1.00 -10.23 15.72
CA ASN A 60 -0.04 -9.18 16.07
C ASN A 60 0.83 -8.79 14.86
N ALA A 61 1.30 -9.76 14.09
CA ALA A 61 2.10 -9.53 12.88
C ALA A 61 1.27 -8.88 11.76
N ALA A 62 0.00 -9.30 11.59
CA ALA A 62 -0.91 -8.69 10.62
C ALA A 62 -1.20 -7.22 10.94
N SER A 63 -1.30 -6.89 12.24
CA SER A 63 -1.59 -5.54 12.72
C SER A 63 -0.39 -4.58 12.61
N GLN A 64 0.81 -5.08 12.30
CA GLN A 64 2.02 -4.29 12.11
C GLN A 64 2.32 -3.96 10.63
N ASN A 65 1.44 -4.32 9.68
CA ASN A 65 1.60 -4.05 8.24
C ASN A 65 0.93 -2.76 7.75
#